data_AF-A0A351YUS6-F1
#
_entry.id   AF-A0A351YUS6-F1
#
_cell.length_a   1.000
_cell.length_b   1.000
_cell.length_c   1.000
_cell.angle_alpha   90.00
_cell.angle_beta   90.00
_cell.angle_gamma   90.00
#
_symmetry.space_group_name_H-M   'P 1'
#
loop_
_entity.id
_entity.type
_entity.pdbx_description
1 polymer ?
#
loop_
_entity_poly.entity_id
_entity_poly.type
_entity_poly.pdbx_seq_one_letter_code
_entity_poly.pdbx_strand_id
1 'polypeptide(L)'
;MLSISSEKIDSLFELLGTKEELYLPVDNKSGKADFAKWEKGVKLSSALKTVRSAKDFFFPKTENLVNYKMNGQTVEIEDPRKDLQDFVIFGVRACDAKGFDIIDEVYLKMTPVDSYYKNRRDHATVVTLACTDPAQTCFCSAYGLEAWNPAGDVTSWLAGGKFFFRANTPKGEKFIEKAKSLLTEENDSEVKKEEDSIKAKVEKLPFAHIDLSKWQGKDMMKIFNSKIWADLSQTCLGCGTCTYICPTCMCFDVRDFKSNGGIKQSRCWDSCMYSDFTQMAAANPRLTQKERFRQRFMHKLVYYPMAHNDVFSCVGCGRCLESCPIHMNVVKVIKAYNELPQDNAEGGAK
;
A
#
# COMPACT_ATOMS: atom_id res chain seq x y z
N MET A 1 15.03 21.61 13.02
CA MET A 1 14.80 20.40 12.19
C MET A 1 16.15 19.93 11.67
N LEU A 2 16.36 18.62 11.47
CA LEU A 2 17.65 18.12 10.96
C LEU A 2 17.63 18.03 9.44
N SER A 3 18.75 18.32 8.80
CA SER A 3 18.82 18.39 7.34
C SER A 3 20.17 17.94 6.78
N ILE A 4 20.20 17.65 5.48
CA ILE A 4 21.41 17.34 4.71
C ILE A 4 21.25 17.90 3.29
N SER A 5 22.33 18.39 2.69
CA SER A 5 22.31 18.77 1.27
C SER A 5 21.91 17.57 0.39
N SER A 6 21.07 17.80 -0.61
CA SER A 6 20.68 16.77 -1.58
C SER A 6 21.88 16.18 -2.33
N GLU A 7 22.95 16.96 -2.54
CA GLU A 7 24.21 16.50 -3.13
C GLU A 7 24.96 15.49 -2.24
N LYS A 8 24.68 15.49 -0.93
CA LYS A 8 25.29 14.58 0.06
C LYS A 8 24.37 13.45 0.50
N ILE A 9 23.19 13.31 -0.12
CA ILE A 9 22.22 12.29 0.30
C ILE A 9 22.76 10.87 0.15
N ASP A 10 23.60 10.62 -0.86
CA ASP A 10 24.22 9.31 -1.06
C ASP A 10 25.16 8.93 0.08
N SER A 11 25.83 9.91 0.70
CA SER A 11 26.66 9.66 1.89
C SER A 11 25.82 9.23 3.09
N LEU A 12 24.58 9.73 3.21
CA LEU A 12 23.64 9.26 4.22
C LEU A 12 23.27 7.80 3.97
N PHE A 13 22.97 7.44 2.72
CA PHE A 13 22.65 6.05 2.37
C PHE A 13 23.83 5.10 2.55
N GLU A 14 25.06 5.54 2.25
CA GLU A 14 26.28 4.75 2.52
C GLU A 14 26.51 4.53 4.02
N LEU A 15 26.30 5.56 4.85
CA LEU A 15 26.42 5.44 6.30
C LEU A 15 25.37 4.48 6.89
N LEU A 16 24.15 4.51 6.39
CA LEU A 16 23.05 3.68 6.91
C LEU A 16 23.11 2.25 6.38
N GLY A 17 23.31 2.09 5.07
CA GLY A 17 23.35 0.78 4.41
C GLY A 17 24.57 -0.08 4.76
N THR A 18 25.59 0.50 5.39
CA THR A 18 26.71 -0.26 6.00
C THR A 18 26.40 -0.74 7.42
N LYS A 19 25.38 -0.19 8.09
CA LYS A 19 25.00 -0.55 9.47
C LYS A 19 23.83 -1.54 9.52
N GLU A 20 22.86 -1.39 8.62
CA GLU A 20 21.65 -2.22 8.56
C GLU A 20 21.12 -2.33 7.13
N GLU A 21 20.15 -3.22 6.89
CA GLU A 21 19.54 -3.30 5.58
C GLU A 21 18.75 -2.01 5.28
N LEU A 22 19.12 -1.33 4.20
CA LEU A 22 18.46 -0.12 3.74
C LEU A 22 17.81 -0.40 2.38
N TYR A 23 16.58 0.07 2.21
CA TYR A 23 15.84 0.00 0.95
C TYR A 23 15.41 1.39 0.50
N LEU A 24 15.56 1.67 -0.80
CA LEU A 24 15.15 2.93 -1.43
C LEU A 24 14.46 2.71 -2.78
N PRO A 25 13.65 3.67 -3.25
CA PRO A 25 13.22 3.75 -4.64
C PRO A 25 14.42 3.92 -5.57
N VAL A 26 14.56 3.03 -6.55
CA VAL A 26 15.64 3.03 -7.56
C VAL A 26 15.01 2.88 -8.93
N ASP A 27 15.55 3.58 -9.92
CA ASP A 27 15.09 3.46 -11.30
C ASP A 27 15.36 2.06 -11.84
N ASN A 28 14.31 1.45 -12.39
CA ASN A 28 14.37 0.18 -13.08
C ASN A 28 14.59 0.37 -14.58
N LYS A 29 14.84 -0.73 -15.29
CA LYS A 29 15.12 -0.73 -16.74
C LYS A 29 13.97 -0.19 -17.61
N SER A 30 12.77 -0.02 -17.05
CA SER A 30 11.60 0.51 -17.75
C SER A 30 11.38 2.01 -17.55
N GLY A 31 12.31 2.71 -16.88
CA GLY A 31 12.17 4.14 -16.57
C GLY A 31 11.15 4.44 -15.46
N LYS A 32 10.79 3.44 -14.66
CA LYS A 32 9.96 3.57 -13.46
C LYS A 32 10.81 3.25 -12.23
N ALA A 33 10.31 3.52 -11.03
CA ALA A 33 11.02 3.15 -9.80
C ALA A 33 10.49 1.85 -9.17
N ASP A 34 11.39 1.05 -8.62
CA ASP A 34 11.07 -0.04 -7.70
C ASP A 34 11.83 0.16 -6.39
N PHE A 35 11.29 -0.35 -5.29
CA PHE A 35 12.09 -0.47 -4.08
C PHE A 35 13.15 -1.55 -4.26
N ALA A 36 14.41 -1.20 -4.00
CA ALA A 36 15.55 -2.11 -4.04
C ALA A 36 16.40 -1.94 -2.79
N LYS A 37 17.10 -3.02 -2.40
CA LYS A 37 18.11 -2.96 -1.35
C LYS A 37 19.24 -2.03 -1.82
N TRP A 38 19.70 -1.18 -0.92
CA TRP A 38 20.83 -0.30 -1.18
C TRP A 38 22.10 -1.11 -1.34
N GLU A 39 22.86 -0.76 -2.38
CA GLU A 39 24.22 -1.21 -2.61
C GLU A 39 25.07 0.00 -3.03
N LYS A 40 26.38 -0.09 -2.88
CA LYS A 40 27.28 1.03 -3.22
C LYS A 40 27.10 1.43 -4.68
N GLY A 41 26.79 2.71 -4.91
CA GLY A 41 26.58 3.28 -6.25
C GLY A 41 25.11 3.35 -6.68
N VAL A 42 24.19 2.71 -5.96
CA VAL A 42 22.74 2.87 -6.17
C VAL A 42 22.32 4.30 -5.83
N LYS A 43 21.49 4.90 -6.68
CA LYS A 43 20.94 6.26 -6.53
C LYS A 43 19.45 6.22 -6.22
N LEU A 44 19.01 7.20 -5.42
CA LEU A 44 17.59 7.44 -5.19
C LEU A 44 16.92 7.92 -6.48
N SER A 45 15.83 7.26 -6.87
CA SER A 45 15.02 7.66 -8.02
C SER A 45 14.33 9.01 -7.80
N SER A 46 14.24 9.82 -8.86
CA SER A 46 13.43 11.03 -8.87
C SER A 46 11.93 10.78 -9.10
N ALA A 47 11.52 9.53 -9.33
CA ALA A 47 10.12 9.19 -9.56
C ALA A 47 9.25 9.48 -8.32
N LEU A 48 8.05 10.02 -8.56
CA LEU A 48 7.09 10.29 -7.48
C LEU A 48 6.72 8.99 -6.73
N LYS A 49 6.46 7.90 -7.43
CA LYS A 49 6.02 6.63 -6.84
C LYS A 49 6.77 5.47 -7.46
N THR A 50 7.05 4.46 -6.66
CA THR A 50 7.42 3.14 -7.15
C THR A 50 6.22 2.44 -7.81
N VAL A 51 6.49 1.51 -8.75
CA VAL A 51 5.46 0.73 -9.46
C VAL A 51 4.57 -0.02 -8.48
N ARG A 52 5.19 -0.67 -7.49
CA ARG A 52 4.50 -1.36 -6.39
C ARG A 52 4.66 -0.55 -5.11
N SER A 53 3.60 -0.53 -4.31
CA SER A 53 3.62 0.11 -3.00
C SER A 53 4.63 -0.54 -2.06
N ALA A 54 5.02 0.17 -1.01
CA ALA A 54 5.86 -0.37 0.06
C ALA A 54 5.22 -1.51 0.89
N LYS A 55 3.99 -1.96 0.60
CA LYS A 55 3.34 -3.09 1.31
C LYS A 55 4.16 -4.39 1.21
N ASP A 56 4.94 -4.56 0.16
CA ASP A 56 5.76 -5.75 -0.12
C ASP A 56 6.74 -6.08 1.02
N PHE A 57 7.17 -5.07 1.79
CA PHE A 57 8.08 -5.25 2.91
C PHE A 57 7.45 -5.95 4.11
N PHE A 58 6.13 -5.82 4.26
CA PHE A 58 5.37 -6.37 5.38
C PHE A 58 4.52 -7.57 4.95
N PHE A 59 4.09 -7.57 3.70
CA PHE A 59 3.25 -8.61 3.11
C PHE A 59 3.86 -9.05 1.77
N PRO A 60 4.89 -9.92 1.78
CA PRO A 60 5.60 -10.32 0.57
C PRO A 60 4.71 -11.16 -0.35
N LYS A 61 5.03 -11.15 -1.65
CA LYS A 61 4.27 -11.87 -2.69
C LYS A 61 4.12 -13.36 -2.41
N THR A 62 5.17 -13.97 -1.87
CA THR A 62 5.20 -15.36 -1.46
C THR A 62 5.96 -15.45 -0.16
N GLU A 63 5.38 -16.10 0.84
CA GLU A 63 6.04 -16.33 2.13
C GLU A 63 5.91 -17.78 2.54
N ASN A 64 7.02 -18.38 2.96
CA ASN A 64 7.00 -19.73 3.49
C ASN A 64 6.37 -19.72 4.88
N LEU A 65 5.35 -20.55 5.09
CA LEU A 65 4.62 -20.63 6.36
C LEU A 65 5.03 -21.84 7.19
N VAL A 66 5.31 -22.96 6.55
CA VAL A 66 5.68 -24.20 7.25
C VAL A 66 6.27 -25.19 6.25
N ASN A 67 7.31 -25.91 6.67
CA ASN A 67 7.79 -27.07 5.94
C ASN A 67 7.43 -28.35 6.70
N TYR A 68 6.91 -29.33 5.98
CA TYR A 68 6.64 -30.68 6.47
C TYR A 68 7.67 -31.64 5.86
N LYS A 69 8.38 -32.41 6.68
CA LYS A 69 9.28 -33.47 6.23
C LYS A 69 8.80 -34.82 6.72
N MET A 70 8.86 -35.81 5.84
CA MET A 70 8.53 -37.20 6.19
C MET A 70 9.80 -37.89 6.67
N ASN A 71 9.79 -38.41 7.90
CA ASN A 71 10.86 -39.23 8.46
C ASN A 71 10.28 -40.62 8.78
N GLY A 72 10.24 -41.50 7.78
CA GLY A 72 9.53 -42.78 7.89
C GLY A 72 8.02 -42.57 8.07
N GLN A 73 7.50 -42.87 9.26
CA GLN A 73 6.07 -42.71 9.61
C GLN A 73 5.79 -41.43 10.43
N THR A 74 6.80 -40.64 10.79
CA THR A 74 6.62 -39.39 11.52
C THR A 74 6.67 -38.19 10.58
N VAL A 75 5.89 -37.15 10.92
CA VAL A 75 5.92 -35.85 10.23
C VAL A 75 6.69 -34.88 11.11
N GLU A 76 7.82 -34.40 10.61
CA GLU A 76 8.58 -33.30 11.21
C GLU A 76 8.06 -31.97 10.66
N ILE A 77 7.72 -31.06 11.57
CA ILE A 77 7.24 -29.72 11.25
C ILE A 77 8.37 -28.73 11.52
N GLU A 78 8.84 -28.07 10.46
CA GLU A 78 9.85 -27.02 10.55
C GLU A 78 9.17 -25.67 10.34
N ASP A 79 9.23 -24.83 11.38
CA ASP A 79 8.80 -23.44 11.33
C ASP A 79 9.89 -22.59 10.66
N PRO A 80 9.63 -22.02 9.47
CA PRO A 80 10.62 -21.22 8.75
C PRO A 80 10.79 -19.82 9.33
N ARG A 81 9.98 -19.42 10.33
CA ARG A 81 10.10 -18.09 10.95
C ARG A 81 11.46 -17.93 11.60
N LYS A 82 12.06 -16.78 11.33
CA LYS A 82 13.23 -16.27 12.02
C LYS A 82 12.94 -14.83 12.37
N ASP A 83 13.42 -14.39 13.53
CA ASP A 83 13.40 -12.97 13.87
C ASP A 83 14.15 -12.21 12.78
N LEU A 84 13.49 -11.21 12.23
CA LEU A 84 14.11 -10.39 11.19
C LEU A 84 15.14 -9.47 11.85
N GLN A 85 16.18 -9.14 11.11
CA GLN A 85 17.06 -8.06 11.53
C GLN A 85 16.35 -6.72 11.28
N ASP A 86 16.70 -5.71 12.08
CA ASP A 86 16.23 -4.35 11.85
C ASP A 86 16.61 -3.87 10.45
N PHE A 87 15.67 -3.18 9.79
CA PHE A 87 15.88 -2.65 8.44
C PHE A 87 15.15 -1.31 8.25
N VAL A 88 15.63 -0.52 7.30
CA VAL A 88 15.10 0.82 7.00
C VAL A 88 14.49 0.83 5.60
N ILE A 89 13.28 1.38 5.49
CA ILE A 89 12.63 1.67 4.20
C ILE A 89 12.58 3.18 4.05
N PHE A 90 13.41 3.73 3.15
CA PHE A 90 13.45 5.15 2.84
C PHE A 90 12.55 5.50 1.66
N GLY A 91 11.95 6.69 1.66
CA GLY A 91 11.21 7.21 0.50
C GLY A 91 9.77 6.70 0.39
N VAL A 92 9.21 6.17 1.49
CA VAL A 92 7.81 5.74 1.52
C VAL A 92 6.89 6.96 1.40
N ARG A 93 5.89 6.92 0.52
CA ARG A 93 4.94 8.04 0.36
C ARG A 93 3.83 7.99 1.41
N ALA A 94 3.22 9.14 1.71
CA ALA A 94 2.08 9.25 2.65
C ALA A 94 1.02 8.16 2.43
N CYS A 95 0.65 7.95 1.17
CA CYS A 95 -0.37 6.97 0.79
C CYS A 95 0.07 5.51 1.03
N ASP A 96 1.35 5.18 0.87
CA ASP A 96 1.85 3.84 1.18
C ASP A 96 1.95 3.65 2.70
N ALA A 97 2.44 4.65 3.43
CA ALA A 97 2.50 4.63 4.89
C ALA A 97 1.10 4.43 5.50
N LYS A 98 0.09 5.17 5.02
CA LYS A 98 -1.30 4.97 5.44
C LYS A 98 -1.86 3.60 5.07
N GLY A 99 -1.34 3.01 3.99
CA GLY A 99 -1.68 1.64 3.60
C GLY A 99 -1.31 0.63 4.68
N PHE A 100 -0.22 0.87 5.42
CA PHE A 100 0.17 0.01 6.54
C PHE A 100 -0.86 0.06 7.65
N ASP A 101 -1.33 1.23 8.08
CA ASP A 101 -2.37 1.34 9.11
C ASP A 101 -3.62 0.50 8.76
N ILE A 102 -4.03 0.54 7.49
CA ILE A 102 -5.19 -0.22 6.99
C ILE A 102 -4.93 -1.73 7.02
N ILE A 103 -3.71 -2.18 6.72
CA ILE A 103 -3.38 -3.61 6.81
C ILE A 103 -3.18 -4.02 8.28
N ASP A 104 -2.63 -3.15 9.12
CA ASP A 104 -2.40 -3.36 10.54
C ASP A 104 -3.72 -3.66 11.28
N GLU A 105 -4.84 -3.02 10.91
CA GLU A 105 -6.18 -3.35 11.44
C GLU A 105 -6.54 -4.83 11.30
N VAL A 106 -6.14 -5.46 10.19
CA VAL A 106 -6.48 -6.86 9.90
C VAL A 106 -5.42 -7.81 10.44
N TYR A 107 -4.14 -7.52 10.26
CA TYR A 107 -3.06 -8.47 10.58
C TYR A 107 -2.53 -8.33 12.01
N LEU A 108 -2.72 -7.18 12.67
CA LEU A 108 -2.22 -6.92 14.02
C LEU A 108 -3.32 -6.74 15.06
N LYS A 109 -4.48 -6.20 14.67
CA LYS A 109 -5.54 -5.85 15.64
C LYS A 109 -6.69 -6.87 15.68
N MET A 110 -6.84 -7.70 14.64
CA MET A 110 -7.74 -8.86 14.70
C MET A 110 -7.05 -10.08 15.31
N THR A 111 -7.85 -11.07 15.72
CA THR A 111 -7.37 -12.33 16.30
C THR A 111 -7.62 -13.49 15.33
N PRO A 112 -6.62 -14.36 15.08
CA PRO A 112 -5.25 -14.30 15.60
C PRO A 112 -4.38 -13.23 14.93
N VAL A 113 -3.37 -12.74 15.65
CA VAL A 113 -2.34 -11.85 15.11
C VAL A 113 -1.43 -12.63 14.14
N ASP A 114 -1.15 -12.04 12.99
CA ASP A 114 -0.20 -12.61 12.04
C ASP A 114 1.24 -12.35 12.48
N SER A 115 1.84 -13.37 13.08
CA SER A 115 3.21 -13.31 13.62
C SER A 115 4.29 -12.92 12.61
N TYR A 116 4.15 -13.29 11.33
CA TYR A 116 5.13 -12.96 10.29
C TYR A 116 5.05 -11.49 9.91
N TYR A 117 3.82 -10.99 9.71
CA TYR A 117 3.57 -9.57 9.44
C TYR A 117 4.01 -8.71 10.62
N LYS A 118 3.68 -9.12 11.86
CA LYS A 118 4.13 -8.47 13.08
C LYS A 118 5.66 -8.39 13.16
N ASN A 119 6.35 -9.51 12.95
CA ASN A 119 7.81 -9.56 12.96
C ASN A 119 8.42 -8.54 11.98
N ARG A 120 7.86 -8.40 10.77
CA ARG A 120 8.29 -7.38 9.79
C ARG A 120 8.00 -5.96 10.26
N ARG A 121 6.81 -5.69 10.79
CA ARG A 121 6.42 -4.36 11.30
C ARG A 121 7.26 -3.94 12.51
N ASP A 122 7.63 -4.88 13.37
CA ASP A 122 8.45 -4.64 14.56
C ASP A 122 9.89 -4.25 14.22
N HIS A 123 10.49 -4.86 13.18
CA HIS A 123 11.89 -4.63 12.80
C HIS A 123 12.09 -3.55 11.73
N ALA A 124 11.04 -3.16 11.00
CA ALA A 124 11.16 -2.07 10.03
C ALA A 124 11.13 -0.69 10.70
N THR A 125 11.99 0.21 10.22
CA THR A 125 11.87 1.65 10.40
C THR A 125 11.41 2.30 9.09
N VAL A 126 10.28 2.98 9.11
CA VAL A 126 9.66 3.59 7.92
C VAL A 126 10.01 5.08 7.86
N VAL A 127 10.89 5.44 6.92
CA VAL A 127 11.24 6.84 6.62
C VAL A 127 10.43 7.29 5.42
N THR A 128 9.45 8.16 5.67
CA THR A 128 8.57 8.65 4.63
C THR A 128 9.13 9.90 3.96
N LEU A 129 8.79 10.13 2.69
CA LEU A 129 9.21 11.30 1.91
C LEU A 129 8.00 12.02 1.32
N ALA A 130 7.87 13.30 1.66
CA ALA A 130 6.81 14.16 1.15
C ALA A 130 6.83 14.16 -0.39
N CYS A 131 5.64 14.21 -0.98
CA CYS A 131 5.53 14.36 -2.44
C CYS A 131 6.05 15.74 -2.83
N THR A 132 6.65 15.90 -4.01
CA THR A 132 7.02 17.22 -4.56
C THR A 132 6.02 17.67 -5.61
N ASP A 133 5.68 16.76 -6.52
CA ASP A 133 4.69 16.98 -7.58
C ASP A 133 3.71 15.81 -7.65
N PRO A 134 2.55 15.90 -6.96
CA PRO A 134 1.54 14.87 -7.02
C PRO A 134 1.02 14.64 -8.45
N ALA A 135 0.95 13.37 -8.87
CA ALA A 135 0.44 13.03 -10.20
C ALA A 135 -1.06 13.34 -10.36
N GLN A 136 -1.49 13.64 -11.58
CA GLN A 136 -2.92 13.89 -11.92
C GLN A 136 -3.86 12.74 -11.55
N THR A 137 -3.34 11.51 -11.42
CA THR A 137 -4.11 10.35 -10.98
C THR A 137 -4.29 10.27 -9.46
N CYS A 138 -3.65 11.13 -8.68
CA CYS A 138 -3.76 11.13 -7.22
C CYS A 138 -5.06 11.79 -6.75
N PHE A 139 -5.58 11.28 -5.63
CA PHE A 139 -6.79 11.77 -4.94
C PHE A 139 -6.71 11.43 -3.44
N CYS A 140 -5.51 11.48 -2.88
CA CYS A 140 -5.25 11.13 -1.48
C CYS A 140 -5.89 12.13 -0.50
N SER A 141 -6.06 13.40 -0.91
CA SER A 141 -6.77 14.43 -0.13
C SER A 141 -8.24 14.07 0.13
N ALA A 142 -8.90 13.37 -0.81
CA ALA A 142 -10.27 12.90 -0.64
C ALA A 142 -10.41 11.87 0.51
N TYR A 143 -9.30 11.28 0.95
CA TYR A 143 -9.23 10.39 2.11
C TYR A 143 -8.58 11.05 3.34
N GLY A 144 -8.38 12.37 3.32
CA GLY A 144 -7.77 13.12 4.42
C GLY A 144 -6.25 12.92 4.56
N LEU A 145 -5.56 12.42 3.53
CA LEU A 145 -4.11 12.25 3.57
C LEU A 145 -3.40 13.51 3.09
N GLU A 146 -2.40 13.91 3.86
CA GLU A 146 -1.51 15.04 3.56
C GLU A 146 -0.28 14.55 2.79
N ALA A 147 -0.23 14.84 1.48
CA ALA A 147 0.92 14.46 0.65
C ALA A 147 2.21 15.22 1.03
N TRP A 148 2.05 16.35 1.73
CA TRP A 148 3.12 17.21 2.23
C TRP A 148 3.62 16.84 3.63
N ASN A 149 2.89 16.02 4.40
CA ASN A 149 3.24 15.65 5.76
C ASN A 149 3.00 14.13 5.99
N PRO A 150 3.85 13.26 5.42
CA PRO A 150 3.56 11.83 5.22
C PRO A 150 3.64 10.90 6.44
N ALA A 151 3.82 11.41 7.67
CA ALA A 151 3.93 10.62 8.90
C ALA A 151 5.05 9.55 8.88
N GLY A 152 4.80 8.32 9.34
CA GLY A 152 5.82 7.26 9.49
C GLY A 152 6.68 7.40 10.74
N ASP A 153 7.72 6.57 10.88
CA ASP A 153 8.67 6.68 12.01
C ASP A 153 9.51 7.95 11.89
N VAL A 154 9.87 8.32 10.67
CA VAL A 154 10.51 9.59 10.31
C VAL A 154 9.77 10.20 9.14
N THR A 155 9.44 11.48 9.24
CA THR A 155 8.98 12.28 8.10
C THR A 155 10.17 12.99 7.47
N SER A 156 10.25 12.98 6.14
CA SER A 156 11.27 13.72 5.38
C SER A 156 10.69 14.54 4.24
N TRP A 157 11.39 15.61 3.87
CA TRP A 157 11.03 16.55 2.81
C TRP A 157 12.25 16.87 1.96
N LEU A 158 12.04 17.12 0.67
CA LEU A 158 13.06 17.72 -0.20
C LEU A 158 12.66 19.18 -0.45
N ALA A 159 13.37 20.12 0.17
CA ALA A 159 13.07 21.56 0.10
C ALA A 159 14.38 22.36 0.01
N GLY A 160 14.41 23.44 -0.78
CA GLY A 160 15.59 24.30 -0.88
C GLY A 160 16.90 23.58 -1.22
N GLY A 161 16.84 22.49 -2.00
CA GLY A 161 18.02 21.66 -2.34
C GLY A 161 18.54 20.77 -1.21
N LYS A 162 17.77 20.58 -0.13
CA LYS A 162 18.15 19.78 1.03
C LYS A 162 17.06 18.78 1.39
N PHE A 163 17.46 17.66 1.98
CA PHE A 163 16.55 16.76 2.67
C PHE A 163 16.43 17.18 4.12
N PHE A 164 15.20 17.31 4.60
CA PHE A 164 14.87 17.58 5.99
C PHE A 164 14.28 16.34 6.64
N PHE A 165 14.46 16.17 7.94
CA PHE A 165 14.01 15.02 8.71
C PHE A 165 13.39 15.43 10.05
N ARG A 166 12.29 14.76 10.39
CA ARG A 166 11.62 14.83 11.69
C ARG A 166 11.32 13.42 12.18
N ALA A 167 11.87 13.04 13.32
CA ALA A 167 11.47 11.81 13.99
C ALA A 167 10.06 11.98 14.60
N ASN A 168 9.21 10.96 14.44
CA ASN A 168 7.87 10.93 14.99
C ASN A 168 7.69 9.83 16.05
N THR A 169 8.59 8.83 16.07
CA THR A 169 8.53 7.66 16.96
C THR A 169 9.92 7.36 17.54
N PRO A 170 10.02 6.51 18.58
CA PRO A 170 11.31 6.05 19.10
C PRO A 170 12.20 5.33 18.06
N LYS A 171 11.59 4.65 17.06
CA LYS A 171 12.35 4.09 15.93
C LYS A 171 12.97 5.20 15.07
N GLY A 172 12.20 6.27 14.85
CA GLY A 172 12.69 7.44 14.13
C GLY A 172 13.81 8.17 14.86
N GLU A 173 13.73 8.30 16.18
CA GLU A 173 14.80 8.89 16.99
C GLU A 173 16.10 8.09 16.87
N LYS A 174 16.01 6.74 16.94
CA LYS A 174 17.16 5.86 16.71
C LYS A 174 17.75 6.01 15.31
N PHE A 175 16.91 6.14 14.28
CA PHE A 175 17.36 6.40 12.91
C PHE A 175 18.12 7.72 12.82
N ILE A 176 17.58 8.79 13.40
CA ILE A 176 18.22 10.10 13.42
C ILE A 176 19.58 10.06 14.13
N GLU A 177 19.67 9.40 15.28
CA GLU A 177 20.93 9.28 16.02
C GLU A 177 22.00 8.54 15.19
N LYS A 178 21.62 7.49 14.46
CA LYS A 178 22.52 6.76 13.54
C LYS A 178 23.07 7.64 12.41
N ALA A 179 22.31 8.66 11.99
CA ALA A 179 22.60 9.57 10.88
C ALA A 179 23.22 10.91 11.32
N LYS A 180 23.21 11.21 12.63
CA LYS A 180 23.50 12.53 13.21
C LYS A 180 24.82 13.16 12.77
N SER A 181 25.86 12.36 12.51
CA SER A 181 27.17 12.87 12.06
C SER A 181 27.12 13.58 10.69
N LEU A 182 26.07 13.34 9.90
CA LEU A 182 25.88 13.93 8.56
C LEU A 182 24.77 14.98 8.52
N LEU A 183 24.03 15.17 9.62
CA LEU A 183 22.87 16.05 9.67
C LEU A 183 23.23 17.38 10.34
N THR A 184 22.69 18.46 9.80
CA THR A 184 22.81 19.82 10.35
C THR A 184 21.47 20.33 10.82
N GLU A 185 21.45 21.02 11.96
CA GLU A 185 20.26 21.66 12.47
C GLU A 185 19.93 22.93 11.69
N GLU A 186 18.70 23.02 11.20
CA GLU A 186 18.17 24.14 10.42
C GLU A 186 16.73 24.47 10.85
N ASN A 187 16.27 25.69 10.55
CA ASN A 187 14.88 26.06 10.76
C ASN A 187 13.96 25.38 9.73
N ASP A 188 12.65 25.45 9.96
CA ASP A 188 11.64 24.76 9.13
C ASP A 188 11.02 25.65 8.03
N SER A 189 11.61 26.83 7.75
CA SER A 189 11.00 27.81 6.84
C SER A 189 10.89 27.30 5.40
N GLU A 190 11.94 26.64 4.89
CA GLU A 190 11.92 26.03 3.54
C GLU A 190 10.95 24.85 3.47
N VAL A 191 10.84 24.07 4.54
CA VAL A 191 9.87 22.96 4.63
C VAL A 191 8.45 23.50 4.55
N LYS A 192 8.11 24.53 5.32
CA LYS A 192 6.76 25.16 5.28
C LYS A 192 6.41 25.69 3.88
N LYS A 193 7.35 26.35 3.20
CA LYS A 193 7.15 26.81 1.82
C LYS A 193 6.85 25.65 0.86
N GLU A 194 7.62 24.57 0.99
CA GLU A 194 7.41 23.37 0.16
C GLU A 194 6.07 22.70 0.48
N GLU A 195 5.70 22.59 1.76
CA GLU A 195 4.40 22.06 2.19
C GLU A 195 3.23 22.86 1.61
N ASP A 196 3.28 24.21 1.68
CA ASP A 196 2.28 25.10 1.11
C ASP A 196 2.18 24.95 -0.42
N SER A 197 3.32 24.82 -1.12
CA SER A 197 3.38 24.54 -2.56
C SER A 197 2.71 23.21 -2.92
N ILE A 198 3.04 22.14 -2.19
CA ILE A 198 2.46 20.81 -2.41
C ILE A 198 0.96 20.86 -2.15
N LYS A 199 0.51 21.50 -1.07
CA LYS A 199 -0.91 21.66 -0.73
C LYS A 199 -1.66 22.38 -1.85
N ALA A 200 -1.11 23.46 -2.38
CA ALA A 200 -1.69 24.20 -3.51
C ALA A 200 -1.77 23.35 -4.80
N LYS A 201 -0.80 22.46 -5.04
CA LYS A 201 -0.85 21.50 -6.16
C LYS A 201 -1.89 20.42 -5.96
N VAL A 202 -2.00 19.85 -4.75
CA VAL A 202 -2.98 18.82 -4.39
C VAL A 202 -4.40 19.33 -4.60
N GLU A 203 -4.70 20.55 -4.15
CA GLU A 203 -6.02 21.18 -4.31
C GLU A 203 -6.44 21.32 -5.78
N LYS A 204 -5.48 21.51 -6.69
CA LYS A 204 -5.73 21.65 -8.13
C LYS A 204 -5.86 20.31 -8.86
N LEU A 205 -5.68 19.17 -8.18
CA LEU A 205 -5.81 17.86 -8.83
C LEU A 205 -7.26 17.60 -9.25
N PRO A 206 -7.49 16.92 -10.40
CA PRO A 206 -8.83 16.72 -10.96
C PRO A 206 -9.77 15.90 -10.06
N PHE A 207 -9.20 15.22 -9.06
CA PHE A 207 -9.87 14.28 -8.19
C PHE A 207 -9.69 14.61 -6.71
N ALA A 208 -9.25 15.83 -6.38
CA ALA A 208 -8.96 16.25 -5.00
C ALA A 208 -10.18 16.17 -4.06
N HIS A 209 -11.39 16.39 -4.62
CA HIS A 209 -12.66 16.48 -3.89
C HIS A 209 -13.67 15.42 -4.34
N ILE A 210 -13.23 14.18 -4.56
CA ILE A 210 -14.17 13.10 -4.84
C ILE A 210 -15.13 12.92 -3.67
N ASP A 211 -16.43 12.94 -3.96
CA ASP A 211 -17.48 12.72 -2.98
C ASP A 211 -17.59 11.24 -2.59
N LEU A 212 -17.28 10.94 -1.32
CA LEU A 212 -17.42 9.61 -0.73
C LEU A 212 -18.68 9.46 0.12
N SER A 213 -19.49 10.52 0.28
CA SER A 213 -20.62 10.57 1.22
C SER A 213 -21.72 9.57 0.90
N LYS A 214 -21.83 9.10 -0.36
CA LYS A 214 -22.80 8.08 -0.79
C LYS A 214 -22.36 6.64 -0.54
N TRP A 215 -21.14 6.42 -0.06
CA TRP A 215 -20.54 5.11 0.18
C TRP A 215 -20.59 4.74 1.67
N GLN A 216 -21.78 4.88 2.27
CA GLN A 216 -22.00 4.58 3.68
C GLN A 216 -22.47 3.14 3.88
N GLY A 217 -22.10 2.54 5.01
CA GLY A 217 -22.49 1.17 5.35
C GLY A 217 -24.01 0.95 5.41
N LYS A 218 -24.78 1.97 5.82
CA LYS A 218 -26.24 1.92 5.86
C LYS A 218 -26.90 1.66 4.50
N ASP A 219 -26.22 2.05 3.41
CA ASP A 219 -26.69 1.89 2.03
C ASP A 219 -26.14 0.62 1.38
N MET A 220 -25.50 -0.29 2.14
CA MET A 220 -24.78 -1.45 1.60
C MET A 220 -25.59 -2.27 0.61
N MET A 221 -26.83 -2.66 0.95
CA MET A 221 -27.67 -3.47 0.06
C MET A 221 -28.12 -2.70 -1.19
N LYS A 222 -28.38 -1.40 -1.05
CA LYS A 222 -28.72 -0.49 -2.16
C LYS A 222 -27.55 -0.39 -3.14
N ILE A 223 -26.34 -0.18 -2.64
CA ILE A 223 -25.12 -0.16 -3.45
C ILE A 223 -24.90 -1.53 -4.09
N PHE A 224 -25.00 -2.62 -3.32
CA PHE A 224 -24.73 -4.00 -3.79
C PHE A 224 -25.65 -4.46 -4.93
N ASN A 225 -26.93 -4.11 -4.85
CA ASN A 225 -27.96 -4.48 -5.83
C ASN A 225 -28.05 -3.51 -7.02
N SER A 226 -27.25 -2.43 -7.03
CA SER A 226 -27.28 -1.46 -8.12
C SER A 226 -26.96 -2.12 -9.47
N LYS A 227 -27.76 -1.80 -10.48
CA LYS A 227 -27.57 -2.30 -11.85
C LYS A 227 -26.27 -1.80 -12.49
N ILE A 228 -25.70 -0.70 -11.97
CA ILE A 228 -24.45 -0.09 -12.48
C ILE A 228 -23.27 -1.06 -12.52
N TRP A 229 -23.28 -2.09 -11.64
CA TRP A 229 -22.22 -3.10 -11.63
C TRP A 229 -22.17 -3.89 -12.93
N ALA A 230 -23.31 -4.12 -13.58
CA ALA A 230 -23.35 -4.79 -14.88
C ALA A 230 -22.54 -3.98 -15.90
N ASP A 231 -22.88 -2.70 -16.06
CA ASP A 231 -22.25 -1.80 -17.05
C ASP A 231 -20.76 -1.58 -16.76
N LEU A 232 -20.40 -1.28 -15.51
CA LEU A 232 -19.00 -1.02 -15.13
C LEU A 232 -18.11 -2.26 -15.31
N SER A 233 -18.66 -3.47 -15.10
CA SER A 233 -17.87 -4.69 -15.18
C SER A 233 -17.57 -5.15 -16.60
N GLN A 234 -18.35 -4.74 -17.61
CA GLN A 234 -18.23 -5.22 -19.00
C GLN A 234 -16.85 -4.97 -19.62
N THR A 235 -16.20 -3.86 -19.25
CA THR A 235 -14.87 -3.51 -19.78
C THR A 235 -13.73 -4.11 -18.97
N CYS A 236 -14.01 -4.70 -17.80
CA CYS A 236 -12.98 -5.22 -16.91
C CYS A 236 -12.38 -6.53 -17.44
N LEU A 237 -11.07 -6.52 -17.69
CA LEU A 237 -10.32 -7.71 -18.13
C LEU A 237 -10.11 -8.77 -17.02
N GLY A 238 -10.45 -8.48 -15.77
CA GLY A 238 -10.20 -9.40 -14.65
C GLY A 238 -8.71 -9.68 -14.34
N CYS A 239 -7.78 -8.91 -14.90
CA CYS A 239 -6.33 -9.17 -14.83
C CYS A 239 -5.66 -8.97 -13.45
N GLY A 240 -6.35 -8.40 -12.47
CA GLY A 240 -5.83 -8.22 -11.09
C GLY A 240 -4.69 -7.20 -10.91
N THR A 241 -4.17 -6.54 -11.96
CA THR A 241 -3.07 -5.56 -11.87
C THR A 241 -3.27 -4.56 -10.73
N CYS A 242 -4.49 -4.06 -10.60
CA CYS A 242 -4.83 -3.00 -9.69
C CYS A 242 -5.14 -3.46 -8.25
N THR A 243 -5.16 -4.77 -7.97
CA THR A 243 -5.02 -5.29 -6.60
C THR A 243 -3.54 -5.52 -6.23
N TYR A 244 -2.71 -5.92 -7.19
CA TYR A 244 -1.28 -6.19 -6.95
C TYR A 244 -0.47 -4.94 -6.62
N ILE A 245 -0.77 -3.81 -7.26
CA ILE A 245 -0.11 -2.51 -7.05
C ILE A 245 -0.74 -1.66 -5.93
N CYS A 246 -1.86 -2.11 -5.34
CA CYS A 246 -2.62 -1.33 -4.37
C CYS A 246 -2.05 -1.49 -2.95
N PRO A 247 -1.72 -0.39 -2.24
CA PRO A 247 -1.11 -0.43 -0.91
C PRO A 247 -2.01 -1.04 0.18
N THR A 248 -3.32 -1.13 -0.05
CA THR A 248 -4.29 -1.64 0.94
C THR A 248 -4.87 -3.00 0.56
N CYS A 249 -4.45 -3.59 -0.56
CA CYS A 249 -4.89 -4.92 -0.96
C CYS A 249 -4.04 -5.99 -0.27
N MET A 250 -4.75 -6.90 0.43
CA MET A 250 -4.15 -7.82 1.40
C MET A 250 -4.67 -9.25 1.27
N CYS A 251 -5.25 -9.61 0.12
CA CYS A 251 -5.71 -10.96 -0.16
C CYS A 251 -4.52 -11.88 -0.46
N PHE A 252 -4.55 -13.08 0.10
CA PHE A 252 -3.63 -14.17 -0.22
C PHE A 252 -4.39 -15.50 -0.27
N ASP A 253 -3.74 -16.48 -0.83
CA ASP A 253 -4.12 -17.88 -0.80
C ASP A 253 -2.95 -18.69 -0.22
N VAL A 254 -3.25 -19.87 0.34
CA VAL A 254 -2.24 -20.78 0.90
C VAL A 254 -2.10 -21.97 -0.04
N ARG A 255 -0.88 -22.19 -0.51
CA ARG A 255 -0.57 -23.24 -1.49
C ARG A 255 0.53 -24.14 -0.96
N ASP A 256 0.35 -25.43 -1.19
CA ASP A 256 1.34 -26.46 -0.88
C ASP A 256 2.17 -26.76 -2.12
N PHE A 257 3.48 -26.74 -1.96
CA PHE A 257 4.46 -27.03 -3.01
C PHE A 257 5.30 -28.24 -2.60
N LYS A 258 5.61 -29.13 -3.54
CA LYS A 258 6.56 -30.22 -3.29
C LYS A 258 7.95 -29.64 -3.01
N SER A 259 8.62 -30.14 -1.98
CA SER A 259 9.98 -29.79 -1.58
C SER A 259 10.85 -31.04 -1.47
N ASN A 260 12.17 -30.89 -1.33
CA ASN A 260 13.08 -32.02 -1.17
C ASN A 260 12.75 -32.79 0.12
N GLY A 261 12.20 -34.00 -0.02
CA GLY A 261 11.80 -34.86 1.10
C GLY A 261 10.52 -34.45 1.83
N GLY A 262 9.70 -33.56 1.26
CA GLY A 262 8.56 -33.00 1.99
C GLY A 262 7.63 -32.07 1.21
N ILE A 263 6.82 -31.32 1.96
CA ILE A 263 5.87 -30.32 1.46
C ILE A 263 6.24 -28.97 2.07
N LYS A 264 6.22 -27.92 1.26
CA LYS A 264 6.38 -26.53 1.68
C LYS A 264 5.05 -25.81 1.49
N GLN A 265 4.44 -25.36 2.58
CA GLN A 265 3.25 -24.53 2.51
C GLN A 265 3.66 -23.06 2.46
N SER A 266 3.12 -22.31 1.50
CA SER A 266 3.41 -20.90 1.33
C SER A 266 2.14 -20.09 1.13
N ARG A 267 2.06 -18.92 1.77
CA ARG A 267 1.07 -17.92 1.33
C ARG A 267 1.57 -17.25 0.06
N CYS A 268 0.67 -17.08 -0.90
CA CYS A 268 0.92 -16.35 -2.13
C CYS A 268 -0.14 -15.26 -2.26
N TRP A 269 0.24 -14.06 -2.71
CA TRP A 269 -0.74 -13.04 -3.02
C TRP A 269 -1.80 -13.56 -3.97
N ASP A 270 -3.03 -13.20 -3.67
CA ASP A 270 -4.18 -13.53 -4.50
C ASP A 270 -5.06 -12.27 -4.65
N SER A 271 -6.15 -12.39 -5.40
CA SER A 271 -7.08 -11.31 -5.66
C SER A 271 -8.50 -11.76 -5.43
N CYS A 272 -9.27 -10.95 -4.71
CA CYS A 272 -10.72 -11.13 -4.63
C CYS A 272 -11.43 -11.02 -6.00
N MET A 273 -10.70 -10.64 -7.05
CA MET A 273 -11.20 -10.61 -8.42
C MET A 273 -10.98 -11.90 -9.21
N TYR A 274 -10.18 -12.84 -8.72
CA TYR A 274 -9.94 -14.13 -9.41
C TYR A 274 -11.02 -15.14 -9.06
N SER A 275 -11.31 -16.06 -10.00
CA SER A 275 -12.32 -17.12 -9.80
C SER A 275 -11.97 -18.01 -8.62
N ASP A 276 -10.71 -18.40 -8.55
CA ASP A 276 -10.25 -19.45 -7.66
C ASP A 276 -10.21 -18.99 -6.20
N PHE A 277 -10.04 -17.68 -5.96
CA PHE A 277 -9.99 -17.09 -4.63
C PHE A 277 -11.25 -17.37 -3.78
N THR A 278 -12.41 -17.54 -4.43
CA THR A 278 -13.65 -17.94 -3.73
C THR A 278 -14.15 -19.32 -4.07
N GLN A 279 -13.35 -20.12 -4.75
CA GLN A 279 -13.73 -21.48 -5.05
C GLN A 279 -13.78 -22.28 -3.74
N MET A 280 -14.96 -22.79 -3.41
CA MET A 280 -15.18 -23.73 -2.32
C MET A 280 -15.43 -25.13 -2.90
N ALA A 281 -15.36 -26.17 -2.06
CA ALA A 281 -15.49 -27.56 -2.49
C ALA A 281 -16.77 -27.84 -3.30
N ALA A 282 -17.88 -27.17 -2.99
CA ALA A 282 -19.18 -27.40 -3.62
C ALA A 282 -19.69 -26.22 -4.48
N ALA A 283 -19.09 -25.03 -4.39
CA ALA A 283 -19.65 -23.84 -5.01
C ALA A 283 -18.62 -22.72 -5.20
N ASN A 284 -18.98 -21.75 -6.04
CA ASN A 284 -18.30 -20.46 -6.11
C ASN A 284 -19.35 -19.35 -5.91
N PRO A 285 -19.29 -18.55 -4.82
CA PRO A 285 -20.28 -17.54 -4.52
C PRO A 285 -20.20 -16.34 -5.48
N ARG A 286 -19.15 -16.23 -6.30
CA ARG A 286 -18.96 -15.17 -7.30
C ARG A 286 -18.75 -15.79 -8.67
N LEU A 287 -19.86 -16.24 -9.26
CA LEU A 287 -19.88 -17.00 -10.51
C LEU A 287 -19.31 -16.21 -11.69
N THR A 288 -19.66 -14.92 -11.83
CA THR A 288 -19.28 -14.12 -13.00
C THR A 288 -18.26 -13.04 -12.68
N GLN A 289 -17.69 -12.45 -13.74
CA GLN A 289 -16.78 -11.31 -13.62
C GLN A 289 -17.44 -10.11 -12.94
N LYS A 290 -18.76 -9.95 -13.07
CA LYS A 290 -19.53 -8.86 -12.44
C LYS A 290 -19.47 -8.94 -10.93
N GLU A 291 -19.76 -10.10 -10.33
CA GLU A 291 -19.72 -10.25 -8.86
C GLU A 291 -18.30 -10.05 -8.30
N ARG A 292 -17.28 -10.55 -9.02
CA ARG A 292 -15.86 -10.40 -8.65
C ARG A 292 -15.38 -8.94 -8.78
N PHE A 293 -15.79 -8.24 -9.84
CA PHE A 293 -15.56 -6.82 -10.03
C PHE A 293 -16.18 -5.99 -8.90
N ARG A 294 -17.48 -6.20 -8.64
CA ARG A 294 -18.22 -5.53 -7.56
C ARG A 294 -17.54 -5.76 -6.21
N GLN A 295 -17.14 -6.99 -5.90
CA GLN A 295 -16.51 -7.33 -4.61
C GLN A 295 -15.34 -6.41 -4.28
N ARG A 296 -14.49 -6.11 -5.26
CA ARG A 296 -13.33 -5.25 -5.02
C ARG A 296 -13.73 -3.85 -4.56
N PHE A 297 -14.70 -3.23 -5.22
CA PHE A 297 -15.10 -1.86 -4.89
C PHE A 297 -15.97 -1.83 -3.64
N MET A 298 -16.88 -2.79 -3.48
CA MET A 298 -17.64 -2.95 -2.24
C MET A 298 -16.74 -3.19 -1.03
N HIS A 299 -15.69 -4.02 -1.16
CA HIS A 299 -14.75 -4.20 -0.06
C HIS A 299 -14.05 -2.90 0.30
N LYS A 300 -13.61 -2.13 -0.70
CA LYS A 300 -12.89 -0.87 -0.46
C LYS A 300 -13.75 0.26 0.11
N LEU A 301 -14.99 0.36 -0.38
CA LEU A 301 -15.85 1.53 -0.17
C LEU A 301 -17.01 1.27 0.79
N VAL A 302 -17.31 0.02 1.14
CA VAL A 302 -18.48 -0.31 1.96
C VAL A 302 -18.11 -1.28 3.08
N TYR A 303 -17.68 -2.50 2.75
CA TYR A 303 -17.49 -3.56 3.75
C TYR A 303 -16.38 -3.27 4.74
N TYR A 304 -15.24 -2.77 4.26
CA TYR A 304 -14.13 -2.42 5.13
C TYR A 304 -14.49 -1.24 6.06
N PRO A 305 -15.01 -0.09 5.57
CA PRO A 305 -15.53 0.98 6.44
C PRO A 305 -16.49 0.50 7.52
N MET A 306 -17.46 -0.36 7.17
CA MET A 306 -18.43 -0.93 8.10
C MET A 306 -17.78 -1.69 9.27
N ALA A 307 -16.64 -2.35 9.02
CA ALA A 307 -15.92 -3.13 10.02
C ALA A 307 -14.83 -2.34 10.76
N HIS A 308 -14.45 -1.16 10.25
CA HIS A 308 -13.25 -0.43 10.69
C HIS A 308 -13.52 1.07 10.86
N ASN A 309 -14.57 1.43 11.61
CA ASN A 309 -14.86 2.81 12.02
C ASN A 309 -14.89 3.81 10.86
N ASP A 310 -15.58 3.46 9.78
CA ASP A 310 -15.76 4.27 8.57
C ASP A 310 -14.46 4.60 7.81
N VAL A 311 -13.35 3.95 8.14
CA VAL A 311 -12.09 4.08 7.38
C VAL A 311 -12.22 3.34 6.05
N PHE A 312 -12.01 4.03 4.93
CA PHE A 312 -11.98 3.39 3.62
C PHE A 312 -10.70 2.59 3.39
N SER A 313 -10.81 1.42 2.72
CA SER A 313 -9.64 0.63 2.28
C SER A 313 -9.08 1.16 0.95
N CYS A 314 -8.89 2.48 0.88
CA CYS A 314 -8.25 3.20 -0.22
C CYS A 314 -7.55 4.43 0.33
N VAL A 315 -6.43 4.79 -0.29
CA VAL A 315 -5.54 5.90 0.13
C VAL A 315 -5.33 6.94 -0.97
N GLY A 316 -6.11 6.84 -2.06
CA GLY A 316 -6.03 7.78 -3.19
C GLY A 316 -4.68 7.86 -3.92
N CYS A 317 -3.85 6.81 -3.85
CA CYS A 317 -2.50 6.83 -4.43
C CYS A 317 -2.44 6.89 -5.97
N GLY A 318 -3.55 6.69 -6.67
CA GLY A 318 -3.63 6.79 -8.14
C GLY A 318 -3.01 5.66 -8.94
N ARG A 319 -2.24 4.73 -8.34
CA ARG A 319 -1.55 3.67 -9.10
C ARG A 319 -2.51 2.81 -9.93
N CYS A 320 -3.72 2.55 -9.43
CA CYS A 320 -4.72 1.74 -10.15
C CYS A 320 -5.36 2.47 -11.35
N LEU A 321 -5.34 3.81 -11.35
CA LEU A 321 -5.77 4.62 -12.49
C LEU A 321 -4.73 4.56 -13.60
N GLU A 322 -3.45 4.60 -13.22
CA GLU A 322 -2.31 4.57 -14.15
C GLU A 322 -2.10 3.19 -14.77
N SER A 323 -2.24 2.12 -13.98
CA SER A 323 -1.83 0.77 -14.40
C SER A 323 -2.94 -0.04 -15.09
N CYS A 324 -4.18 0.46 -15.14
CA CYS A 324 -5.27 -0.29 -15.76
C CYS A 324 -5.21 -0.15 -17.29
N PRO A 325 -5.10 -1.26 -18.05
CA PRO A 325 -4.96 -1.21 -19.52
C PRO A 325 -6.20 -0.66 -20.24
N ILE A 326 -7.36 -0.69 -19.58
CA ILE A 326 -8.64 -0.19 -20.10
C ILE A 326 -9.14 1.03 -19.30
N HIS A 327 -8.27 1.63 -18.49
CA HIS A 327 -8.54 2.82 -17.68
C HIS A 327 -9.74 2.70 -16.72
N MET A 328 -10.14 1.50 -16.31
CA MET A 328 -11.14 1.29 -15.26
C MET A 328 -10.52 1.46 -13.89
N ASN A 329 -11.19 2.19 -13.00
CA ASN A 329 -10.63 2.58 -11.73
C ASN A 329 -11.69 2.98 -10.71
N VAL A 330 -11.28 3.13 -9.45
CA VAL A 330 -12.19 3.46 -8.34
C VAL A 330 -12.86 4.82 -8.48
N VAL A 331 -12.20 5.81 -9.10
CA VAL A 331 -12.79 7.14 -9.33
C VAL A 331 -13.97 7.04 -10.30
N LYS A 332 -13.82 6.29 -11.40
CA LYS A 332 -14.92 6.04 -12.34
C LYS A 332 -16.10 5.34 -11.67
N VAL A 333 -15.83 4.34 -10.83
CA VAL A 333 -16.87 3.64 -10.06
C VAL A 333 -17.60 4.60 -9.11
N ILE A 334 -16.86 5.42 -8.36
CA ILE A 334 -17.43 6.41 -7.44
C ILE A 334 -18.31 7.41 -8.20
N LYS A 335 -17.78 8.04 -9.25
CA LYS A 335 -18.53 9.03 -10.03
C LYS A 335 -19.79 8.42 -10.66
N ALA A 336 -19.65 7.28 -11.33
CA ALA A 336 -20.78 6.61 -11.99
C ALA A 336 -21.91 6.25 -11.01
N TYR A 337 -21.58 5.75 -9.81
CA TYR A 337 -22.59 5.49 -8.79
C TYR A 337 -23.20 6.78 -8.24
N ASN A 338 -22.38 7.80 -7.98
CA ASN A 338 -22.85 9.06 -7.42
C ASN A 338 -23.76 9.84 -8.36
N GLU A 339 -23.61 9.67 -9.67
CA GLU A 339 -24.40 10.33 -10.71
C GLU A 339 -25.72 9.59 -11.03
N LEU A 340 -25.97 8.42 -10.40
CA LEU A 340 -27.23 7.70 -10.59
C LEU A 340 -28.44 8.53 -10.11
N PRO A 341 -29.54 8.58 -10.89
CA PRO A 341 -30.80 9.14 -10.42
C PRO A 341 -31.27 8.43 -9.15
N GLN A 342 -31.79 9.19 -8.18
CA GLN A 342 -32.24 8.69 -6.87
C GLN A 342 -33.22 7.50 -6.98
N ASP A 343 -34.02 7.45 -8.05
CA ASP A 343 -35.09 6.47 -8.27
C ASP A 343 -34.62 5.14 -8.91
N ASN A 344 -33.42 5.09 -9.49
CA ASN A 344 -32.89 3.87 -10.14
C ASN A 344 -32.16 2.94 -9.18
N ALA A 345 -32.06 3.31 -7.90
CA ALA A 345 -31.42 2.51 -6.87
C ALA A 345 -32.37 1.53 -6.17
N GLU A 346 -33.67 1.60 -6.45
CA GLU A 346 -34.68 0.63 -6.00
C GLU A 346 -34.79 -0.55 -6.99
N GLY A 347 -33.68 -1.28 -7.12
CA GLY A 347 -33.69 -2.62 -7.71
C GLY A 347 -34.17 -3.64 -6.67
N GLY A 348 -35.42 -3.52 -6.20
CA GLY A 348 -36.06 -4.58 -5.44
C GLY A 348 -36.13 -5.84 -6.30
N ALA A 349 -35.50 -6.93 -5.85
CA ALA A 349 -35.79 -8.24 -6.37
C ALA A 349 -37.26 -8.55 -6.04
N LYS A 350 -38.08 -8.66 -7.08
CA LYS A 350 -39.32 -9.43 -7.00
C LYS A 350 -38.98 -10.91 -7.10
#